data_AF-Q9HJV4-F1
#
_entry.id   AF-Q9HJV4-F1
#
_cell.length_a   1.000
_cell.length_b   1.000
_cell.length_c   1.000
_cell.angle_alpha   90.00
_cell.angle_beta   90.00
_cell.angle_gamma   90.00
#
_symmetry.space_group_name_H-M   'P 1'
#
loop_
_entity.id
_entity.type
_entity.pdbx_description
1 polymer ?
#
loop_
_entity_poly.entity_id
_entity_poly.type
_entity_poly.pdbx_seq_one_letter_code
_entity_poly.pdbx_strand_id
1 'polypeptide(L)'
;MIDIAEETGYQYEILISTRTSDEENYYYDEIKVVSRNTRKRSEGLARAVKSATGNYAFIFEPSVRYSLTYADLIYGYINLGTSEVLVSNILGFQTDVIKNVGNWRPLTCGEDIDLMARAFDSYGVISYPMGGLTGLDIDDLIYGKWRNRIEKALAMRDLVIAANLKHNNIAEMAESMGIDLPTYEWLISGRILSYLSGIRPYEKNVNNYIFIMERIIESYISQDYRRIDTVSASPYISLSNRTRKYLSSVSDLWTEQNTDNKYPRESV
;
A
#
# COMPACT_ATOMS: atom_id res chain seq x y z
N MET A 1 4.16 -18.65 -1.37
CA MET A 1 2.79 -18.14 -1.64
C MET A 1 1.81 -19.28 -1.71
N ILE A 2 2.10 -20.32 -2.52
CA ILE A 2 1.31 -21.57 -2.53
C ILE A 2 1.22 -22.17 -1.12
N ASP A 3 2.36 -22.38 -0.46
CA ASP A 3 2.39 -22.91 0.91
C ASP A 3 1.55 -22.07 1.89
N ILE A 4 1.56 -20.73 1.76
CA ILE A 4 0.74 -19.85 2.61
C ILE A 4 -0.75 -20.08 2.34
N ALA A 5 -1.13 -20.22 1.06
CA ALA A 5 -2.53 -20.44 0.67
C ALA A 5 -3.02 -21.81 1.14
N GLU A 6 -2.22 -22.86 0.98
CA GLU A 6 -2.52 -24.22 1.47
C GLU A 6 -2.71 -24.24 2.99
N GLU A 7 -1.79 -23.61 3.73
CA GLU A 7 -1.85 -23.55 5.20
C GLU A 7 -3.06 -22.75 5.73
N THR A 8 -3.69 -21.90 4.91
CA THR A 8 -4.94 -21.23 5.34
C THR A 8 -6.12 -22.20 5.47
N GLY A 9 -6.08 -23.36 4.82
CA GLY A 9 -7.18 -24.34 4.79
C GLY A 9 -8.41 -23.91 3.98
N TYR A 10 -8.37 -22.76 3.29
CA TYR A 10 -9.45 -22.30 2.42
C TYR A 10 -9.23 -22.72 0.96
N GLN A 11 -10.31 -22.85 0.20
CA GLN A 11 -10.20 -22.92 -1.26
C GLN A 11 -9.66 -21.59 -1.78
N TYR A 12 -8.62 -21.65 -2.62
CA TYR A 12 -7.93 -20.47 -3.12
C TYR A 12 -7.76 -20.51 -4.64
N GLU A 13 -7.46 -19.33 -5.20
CA GLU A 13 -6.90 -19.18 -6.53
C GLU A 13 -5.78 -18.14 -6.48
N ILE A 14 -4.75 -18.32 -7.28
CA ILE A 14 -3.62 -17.40 -7.41
C ILE A 14 -3.72 -16.74 -8.78
N LEU A 15 -3.97 -15.44 -8.79
CA LEU A 15 -4.13 -14.67 -10.03
C LEU A 15 -2.85 -13.90 -10.33
N ILE A 16 -2.23 -14.22 -11.46
CA ILE A 16 -0.96 -13.63 -11.87
C ILE A 16 -1.20 -12.70 -13.06
N SER A 17 -0.69 -11.47 -12.94
CA SER A 17 -0.52 -10.58 -14.07
C SER A 17 0.95 -10.30 -14.29
N THR A 18 1.41 -10.52 -15.53
CA THR A 18 2.82 -10.40 -15.89
C THR A 18 3.07 -9.38 -16.99
N ARG A 19 4.26 -8.79 -16.99
CA ARG A 19 4.79 -7.94 -18.07
C ARG A 19 5.31 -8.75 -19.26
N THR A 20 5.72 -10.01 -19.05
CA THR A 20 6.30 -10.86 -20.09
C THR A 20 5.21 -11.52 -20.92
N SER A 21 5.51 -11.72 -22.20
CA SER A 21 4.65 -12.45 -23.15
C SER A 21 4.77 -13.97 -23.01
N ASP A 22 5.81 -14.45 -22.34
CA ASP A 22 6.27 -15.83 -22.43
C ASP A 22 5.31 -16.87 -21.85
N GLU A 23 5.39 -18.04 -22.46
CA GLU A 23 4.56 -19.23 -22.31
C GLU A 23 4.93 -20.04 -21.05
N GLU A 24 5.19 -19.39 -19.91
CA GLU A 24 5.28 -20.15 -18.66
C GLU A 24 3.91 -20.74 -18.38
N ASN A 25 3.80 -22.05 -18.63
CA ASN A 25 2.68 -22.86 -18.23
C ASN A 25 2.82 -23.04 -16.72
N TYR A 26 1.96 -22.35 -15.96
CA TYR A 26 1.78 -22.65 -14.55
C TYR A 26 1.00 -23.97 -14.50
N TYR A 27 1.63 -25.03 -13.97
CA TYR A 27 1.09 -26.40 -14.00
C TYR A 27 0.13 -26.71 -12.84
N TYR A 28 -0.38 -25.69 -12.14
CA TYR A 28 -1.30 -25.83 -11.02
C TYR A 28 -2.67 -25.27 -11.39
N ASP A 29 -3.73 -26.03 -11.15
CA ASP A 29 -5.11 -25.65 -11.48
C ASP A 29 -5.56 -24.38 -10.72
N GLU A 30 -4.96 -24.14 -9.55
CA GLU A 30 -5.21 -22.98 -8.70
C GLU A 30 -4.54 -21.71 -9.25
N ILE A 31 -3.55 -21.82 -10.13
CA ILE A 31 -2.81 -20.66 -10.66
C ILE A 31 -3.38 -20.25 -12.02
N LYS A 32 -3.88 -19.02 -12.11
CA LYS A 32 -4.45 -18.45 -13.33
C LYS A 32 -3.69 -17.20 -13.75
N VAL A 33 -3.15 -17.21 -14.97
CA VAL A 33 -2.58 -16.01 -15.59
C VAL A 33 -3.69 -15.23 -16.28
N VAL A 34 -4.16 -14.17 -15.62
CA VAL A 34 -5.32 -13.37 -16.06
C VAL A 34 -4.96 -12.29 -17.06
N SER A 35 -3.68 -11.88 -17.12
CA SER A 35 -3.23 -10.88 -18.08
C SER A 35 -1.73 -10.96 -18.31
N ARG A 36 -1.34 -10.95 -19.59
CA ARG A 36 0.05 -10.78 -20.05
C ARG A 36 0.28 -9.35 -20.56
N ASN A 37 1.54 -8.94 -20.67
CA ASN A 37 1.97 -7.64 -21.17
C ASN A 37 1.40 -6.42 -20.42
N THR A 38 1.18 -6.52 -19.10
CA THR A 38 0.78 -5.34 -18.31
C THR A 38 1.93 -4.35 -18.19
N ARG A 39 1.66 -3.07 -18.42
CA ARG A 39 2.70 -2.03 -18.35
C ARG A 39 2.88 -1.51 -16.94
N LYS A 40 1.79 -1.41 -16.16
CA LYS A 40 1.78 -0.91 -14.78
C LYS A 40 1.32 -2.00 -13.81
N ARG A 41 1.88 -1.99 -12.60
CA ARG A 41 1.46 -2.87 -11.49
C ARG A 41 -0.04 -2.70 -11.20
N SER A 42 -0.49 -1.44 -11.08
CA SER A 42 -1.89 -1.08 -10.85
C SER A 42 -2.87 -1.69 -11.86
N GLU A 43 -2.50 -1.75 -13.15
CA GLU A 43 -3.32 -2.35 -14.21
C GLU A 43 -3.40 -3.88 -14.05
N GLY A 44 -2.28 -4.51 -13.67
CA GLY A 44 -2.23 -5.93 -13.37
C GLY A 44 -3.11 -6.29 -12.18
N LEU A 45 -3.01 -5.54 -11.09
CA LEU A 45 -3.85 -5.71 -9.90
C LEU A 45 -5.33 -5.50 -10.22
N ALA A 46 -5.67 -4.44 -10.95
CA ALA A 46 -7.05 -4.16 -11.32
C ALA A 46 -7.67 -5.29 -12.17
N ARG A 47 -6.89 -5.86 -13.11
CA ARG A 47 -7.32 -7.02 -13.91
C ARG A 47 -7.46 -8.28 -13.07
N ALA A 48 -6.50 -8.56 -12.19
CA ALA A 48 -6.55 -9.70 -11.28
C ALA A 48 -7.79 -9.66 -10.39
N VAL A 49 -8.04 -8.54 -9.69
CA VAL A 49 -9.22 -8.42 -8.83
C VAL A 49 -10.54 -8.45 -9.62
N LYS A 50 -10.55 -7.95 -10.85
CA LYS A 50 -11.73 -8.06 -11.72
C LYS A 50 -12.03 -9.51 -12.12
N SER A 51 -10.99 -10.33 -12.28
CA SER A 51 -11.11 -11.75 -12.61
C SER A 51 -11.28 -12.66 -11.39
N ALA A 52 -11.13 -12.12 -10.17
CA ALA A 52 -11.26 -12.88 -8.94
C ALA A 52 -12.68 -13.37 -8.70
N THR A 53 -12.78 -14.64 -8.36
CA THR A 53 -14.01 -15.36 -8.00
C THR A 53 -14.18 -15.51 -6.49
N GLY A 54 -13.10 -15.37 -5.72
CA GLY A 54 -13.12 -15.42 -4.26
C GLY A 54 -13.73 -14.18 -3.60
N ASN A 55 -14.24 -14.36 -2.38
CA ASN A 55 -14.84 -13.30 -1.54
C ASN A 55 -13.80 -12.37 -0.90
N TYR A 56 -12.57 -12.85 -0.77
CA TYR A 56 -11.44 -12.10 -0.23
C TYR A 56 -10.30 -12.05 -1.24
N ALA A 57 -9.57 -10.94 -1.25
CA ALA A 57 -8.39 -10.74 -2.08
C ALA A 57 -7.21 -10.32 -1.20
N PHE A 58 -6.07 -10.98 -1.38
CA PHE A 58 -4.82 -10.67 -0.70
C PHE A 58 -3.73 -10.38 -1.73
N ILE A 59 -3.06 -9.24 -1.56
CA ILE A 59 -2.03 -8.77 -2.49
C ILE A 59 -0.66 -9.11 -1.93
N PHE A 60 0.09 -9.90 -2.70
CA PHE A 60 1.46 -10.27 -2.40
C PHE A 60 2.42 -9.59 -3.37
N GLU A 61 3.48 -9.00 -2.83
CA GLU A 61 4.58 -8.46 -3.61
C GLU A 61 5.57 -9.57 -3.98
N PRO A 62 5.83 -9.81 -5.28
CA PRO A 62 6.75 -10.89 -5.70
C PRO A 62 8.19 -10.74 -5.19
N SER A 63 8.59 -9.52 -4.80
CA SER A 63 9.92 -9.22 -4.26
C SER A 63 10.06 -9.49 -2.76
N VAL A 64 8.96 -9.77 -2.06
CA VAL A 64 8.94 -9.96 -0.61
C VAL A 64 8.90 -11.45 -0.28
N ARG A 65 9.70 -11.87 0.70
CA ARG A 65 9.64 -13.22 1.27
C ARG A 65 8.67 -13.21 2.44
N TYR A 66 7.63 -14.04 2.35
CA TYR A 66 6.59 -14.16 3.37
C TYR A 66 6.80 -15.43 4.19
N SER A 67 6.67 -15.32 5.52
CA SER A 67 6.64 -16.48 6.43
C SER A 67 5.27 -17.15 6.45
N LEU A 68 5.19 -18.37 7.00
CA LEU A 68 3.92 -19.07 7.20
C LEU A 68 2.97 -18.36 8.18
N THR A 69 3.48 -17.45 9.03
CA THR A 69 2.66 -16.60 9.91
C THR A 69 1.61 -15.77 9.16
N TYR A 70 1.86 -15.47 7.88
CA TYR A 70 0.86 -14.79 7.06
C TYR A 70 -0.37 -15.67 6.76
N ALA A 71 -0.25 -17.00 6.82
CA ALA A 71 -1.40 -17.91 6.70
C ALA A 71 -2.35 -17.75 7.88
N ASP A 72 -1.80 -17.71 9.11
CA ASP A 72 -2.58 -17.47 10.34
C ASP A 72 -3.26 -16.10 10.31
N LEU A 73 -2.56 -15.07 9.81
CA LEU A 73 -3.08 -13.72 9.67
C LEU A 73 -4.26 -13.68 8.68
N ILE A 74 -4.09 -14.30 7.52
CA ILE A 74 -5.15 -14.40 6.50
C ILE A 74 -6.36 -15.15 7.05
N TYR A 75 -6.12 -16.31 7.67
CA TYR A 75 -7.16 -17.14 8.27
C TYR A 75 -7.97 -16.36 9.32
N GLY A 76 -7.29 -15.71 10.26
CA GLY A 76 -7.94 -14.91 11.29
C GLY A 76 -8.69 -13.71 10.72
N TYR A 77 -8.14 -13.01 9.73
CA TYR A 77 -8.83 -11.90 9.07
C TYR A 77 -10.10 -12.35 8.33
N ILE A 78 -10.05 -13.47 7.60
CA ILE A 78 -11.26 -14.03 6.95
C ILE A 78 -12.33 -14.37 7.98
N ASN A 79 -11.94 -14.96 9.11
CA ASN A 79 -12.86 -15.34 10.19
C ASN A 79 -13.49 -14.15 10.91
N LEU A 80 -12.84 -12.98 10.92
CA LEU A 80 -13.43 -11.76 11.46
C LEU A 80 -14.64 -11.29 10.65
N GLY A 81 -14.73 -11.64 9.36
CA GLY A 81 -15.88 -11.27 8.52
C GLY A 81 -16.05 -9.76 8.30
N THR A 82 -15.01 -8.97 8.57
CA THR A 82 -15.04 -7.50 8.51
C THR A 82 -14.85 -6.97 7.08
N SER A 83 -15.41 -5.80 6.80
CA SER A 83 -15.17 -5.04 5.58
C SER A 83 -13.98 -4.08 5.70
N GLU A 84 -13.41 -3.91 6.90
CA GLU A 84 -12.20 -3.12 7.13
C GLU A 84 -11.02 -3.69 6.35
N VAL A 85 -10.15 -2.82 5.84
CA VAL A 85 -8.96 -3.26 5.08
C VAL A 85 -7.89 -3.78 6.02
N LEU A 86 -7.35 -4.98 5.75
CA LEU A 86 -6.16 -5.48 6.45
C LEU A 86 -4.91 -4.81 5.87
N VAL A 87 -4.14 -4.17 6.75
CA VAL A 87 -2.83 -3.61 6.40
C VAL A 87 -1.73 -4.36 7.14
N SER A 88 -0.92 -5.05 6.36
CA SER A 88 0.35 -5.66 6.76
C SER A 88 1.36 -5.49 5.61
N ASN A 89 2.40 -6.31 5.54
CA ASN A 89 3.21 -6.43 4.32
C ASN A 89 2.45 -7.15 3.18
N ILE A 90 1.26 -7.67 3.49
CA ILE A 90 0.20 -7.99 2.53
C ILE A 90 -0.94 -7.00 2.74
N LEU A 91 -1.65 -6.68 1.66
CA LEU A 91 -2.92 -5.96 1.75
C LEU A 91 -4.06 -6.97 1.60
N GLY A 92 -5.00 -6.98 2.55
CA GLY A 92 -6.14 -7.89 2.54
C GLY A 92 -7.46 -7.13 2.49
N PHE A 93 -8.40 -7.63 1.68
CA PHE A 93 -9.69 -7.00 1.47
C PHE A 93 -10.78 -8.04 1.29
N GLN A 94 -12.02 -7.69 1.62
CA GLN A 94 -13.16 -8.26 0.91
C GLN A 94 -13.12 -7.80 -0.56
N THR A 95 -13.30 -8.71 -1.50
CA THR A 95 -13.22 -8.43 -2.94
C THR A 95 -14.20 -7.33 -3.36
N ASP A 96 -15.40 -7.31 -2.74
CA ASP A 96 -16.42 -6.29 -3.03
C ASP A 96 -16.04 -4.91 -2.51
N VAL A 97 -15.27 -4.80 -1.41
CA VAL A 97 -14.75 -3.51 -0.92
C VAL A 97 -13.88 -2.86 -1.98
N ILE A 98 -12.93 -3.60 -2.58
CA ILE A 98 -12.07 -3.07 -3.65
C ILE A 98 -12.90 -2.65 -4.86
N LYS A 99 -13.88 -3.46 -5.26
CA LYS A 99 -14.76 -3.18 -6.41
C LYS A 99 -15.59 -1.91 -6.17
N ASN A 100 -16.16 -1.76 -4.97
CA ASN A 100 -17.01 -0.64 -4.59
C ASN A 100 -16.26 0.69 -4.56
N VAL A 101 -15.00 0.70 -4.10
CA VAL A 101 -14.20 1.94 -4.08
C VAL A 101 -13.65 2.32 -5.45
N GLY A 102 -13.79 1.47 -6.47
CA GLY A 102 -13.37 1.74 -7.84
C GLY A 102 -12.02 1.12 -8.24
N ASN A 103 -11.54 0.12 -7.49
CA ASN A 103 -10.33 -0.67 -7.81
C ASN A 103 -9.04 0.18 -7.89
N TRP A 104 -7.90 -0.42 -8.28
CA TRP A 104 -6.65 0.32 -8.53
C TRP A 104 -6.78 1.19 -9.78
N ARG A 105 -6.47 2.48 -9.63
CA ARG A 105 -6.39 3.42 -10.77
C ARG A 105 -5.06 3.25 -11.51
N PRO A 106 -4.96 3.55 -12.82
CA PRO A 106 -3.77 3.25 -13.63
C PRO A 106 -2.62 4.24 -13.39
N LEU A 107 -2.15 4.31 -12.15
CA LEU A 107 -1.03 5.10 -11.66
C LEU A 107 0.27 4.27 -11.73
N THR A 108 1.39 4.95 -11.95
CA THR A 108 2.72 4.33 -12.05
C THR A 108 3.43 4.27 -10.69
N CYS A 109 2.99 5.11 -9.76
CA CYS A 109 3.53 5.23 -8.41
C CYS A 109 2.43 5.73 -7.48
N GLY A 110 2.42 5.28 -6.23
CA GLY A 110 1.44 5.66 -5.21
C GLY A 110 0.04 5.04 -5.41
N GLU A 111 -0.11 4.04 -6.26
CA GLU A 111 -1.41 3.42 -6.53
C GLU A 111 -2.06 2.78 -5.29
N ASP A 112 -1.26 2.29 -4.35
CA ASP A 112 -1.76 1.71 -3.09
C ASP A 112 -2.22 2.80 -2.13
N ILE A 113 -1.47 3.92 -2.05
CA ILE A 113 -1.89 5.13 -1.31
C ILE A 113 -3.25 5.60 -1.84
N ASP A 114 -3.40 5.70 -3.16
CA ASP A 114 -4.65 6.12 -3.76
C ASP A 114 -5.84 5.20 -3.43
N LEU A 115 -5.64 3.88 -3.50
CA LEU A 115 -6.68 2.90 -3.19
C LEU A 115 -7.06 2.97 -1.71
N MET A 116 -6.08 2.98 -0.82
CA MET A 116 -6.34 2.97 0.61
C MET A 116 -6.95 4.26 1.12
N ALA A 117 -6.61 5.42 0.54
CA ALA A 117 -7.28 6.68 0.89
C ALA A 117 -8.80 6.58 0.69
N ARG A 118 -9.23 5.95 -0.40
CA ARG A 118 -10.65 5.71 -0.71
C ARG A 118 -11.25 4.61 0.17
N ALA A 119 -10.51 3.53 0.38
CA ALA A 119 -11.00 2.39 1.15
C ALA A 119 -11.13 2.69 2.65
N PHE A 120 -10.12 3.32 3.27
CA PHE A 120 -10.14 3.62 4.69
C PHE A 120 -11.17 4.70 5.05
N ASP A 121 -11.51 5.58 4.10
CA ASP A 121 -12.55 6.57 4.29
C ASP A 121 -13.94 5.92 4.42
N SER A 122 -14.19 4.86 3.65
CA SER A 122 -15.51 4.21 3.60
C SER A 122 -15.63 2.99 4.52
N TYR A 123 -14.53 2.26 4.75
CA TYR A 123 -14.57 0.94 5.40
C TYR A 123 -13.65 0.80 6.61
N GLY A 124 -12.74 1.73 6.86
CA GLY A 124 -11.77 1.63 7.94
C GLY A 124 -10.62 0.67 7.65
N VAL A 125 -9.83 0.38 8.68
CA VAL A 125 -8.57 -0.37 8.60
C VAL A 125 -8.34 -1.19 9.86
N ILE A 126 -7.81 -2.40 9.68
CA ILE A 126 -7.18 -3.18 10.75
C ILE A 126 -5.70 -3.26 10.43
N SER A 127 -4.88 -2.64 11.26
CA SER A 127 -3.43 -2.67 11.09
C SER A 127 -2.81 -3.84 11.84
N TYR A 128 -2.20 -4.77 11.10
CA TYR A 128 -1.34 -5.85 11.63
C TYR A 128 0.01 -5.85 10.89
N PRO A 129 0.82 -4.81 11.04
CA PRO A 129 2.10 -4.68 10.36
C PRO A 129 3.08 -5.70 10.93
N MET A 130 3.76 -6.44 10.06
CA MET A 130 4.79 -7.42 10.44
C MET A 130 6.08 -7.13 9.67
N GLY A 131 6.48 -5.86 9.64
CA GLY A 131 7.61 -5.40 8.83
C GLY A 131 7.49 -3.97 8.32
N GLY A 132 8.22 -3.72 7.23
CA GLY A 132 8.05 -2.51 6.44
C GLY A 132 6.72 -2.54 5.72
N LEU A 133 5.97 -1.43 5.77
CA LEU A 133 4.76 -1.24 4.95
C LEU A 133 5.18 -1.02 3.49
N THR A 134 5.65 -2.09 2.84
CA THR A 134 6.20 -2.07 1.49
C THR A 134 5.19 -1.48 0.51
N GLY A 135 5.62 -0.50 -0.29
CA GLY A 135 4.74 0.22 -1.22
C GLY A 135 4.07 1.47 -0.63
N LEU A 136 4.25 1.73 0.68
CA LEU A 136 3.71 2.91 1.36
C LEU A 136 4.76 3.82 1.97
N ASP A 137 6.02 3.42 2.03
CA ASP A 137 7.07 4.34 2.46
C ASP A 137 7.26 5.44 1.40
N ILE A 138 6.88 6.67 1.75
CA ILE A 138 6.91 7.78 0.79
C ILE A 138 8.33 8.16 0.37
N ASP A 139 9.34 7.90 1.20
CA ASP A 139 10.75 8.08 0.84
C ASP A 139 11.15 7.13 -0.29
N ASP A 140 10.77 5.85 -0.18
CA ASP A 140 11.01 4.85 -1.23
C ASP A 140 10.27 5.20 -2.52
N LEU A 141 9.05 5.74 -2.43
CA LEU A 141 8.28 6.16 -3.59
C LEU A 141 8.88 7.39 -4.29
N ILE A 142 9.53 8.30 -3.56
CA ILE A 142 10.20 9.47 -4.12
C ILE A 142 11.55 9.08 -4.74
N TYR A 143 12.35 8.30 -4.02
CA TYR A 143 13.72 7.95 -4.37
C TYR A 143 13.86 6.61 -5.12
N GLY A 144 12.73 6.00 -5.48
CA GLY A 144 12.67 4.78 -6.27
C GLY A 144 13.52 4.84 -7.55
N LYS A 145 13.99 3.68 -8.01
CA LYS A 145 14.82 3.59 -9.22
C LYS A 145 13.96 3.72 -10.47
N TRP A 146 14.12 4.83 -11.19
CA TRP A 146 13.45 5.10 -12.47
C TRP A 146 14.40 4.86 -13.65
N ARG A 147 13.91 4.29 -14.75
CA ARG A 147 14.75 3.98 -15.93
C ARG A 147 15.16 5.23 -16.68
N ASN A 148 14.30 6.26 -16.69
CA ASN A 148 14.54 7.51 -17.39
C ASN A 148 13.76 8.68 -16.78
N ARG A 149 14.03 9.90 -17.27
CA ARG A 149 13.40 11.15 -16.79
C ARG A 149 11.90 11.21 -17.05
N ILE A 150 11.40 10.61 -18.14
CA ILE A 150 9.96 10.60 -18.47
C ILE A 150 9.22 9.74 -17.44
N GLU A 151 9.76 8.56 -17.14
CA GLU A 151 9.21 7.66 -16.12
C GLU A 151 9.21 8.34 -14.75
N LYS A 152 10.31 9.00 -14.37
CA LYS A 152 10.37 9.81 -13.13
C LYS A 152 9.29 10.90 -13.12
N ALA A 153 9.12 11.65 -14.20
CA ALA A 153 8.10 12.70 -14.29
C ALA A 153 6.67 12.14 -14.11
N LEU A 154 6.37 11.02 -14.77
CA LEU A 154 5.08 10.34 -14.65
C LEU A 154 4.86 9.78 -13.24
N ALA A 155 5.89 9.19 -12.64
CA ALA A 155 5.83 8.69 -11.27
C ALA A 155 5.58 9.82 -10.27
N MET A 156 6.26 10.97 -10.39
CA MET A 156 6.04 12.11 -9.49
C MET A 156 4.67 12.74 -9.68
N ARG A 157 4.19 12.82 -10.94
CA ARG A 157 2.79 13.22 -11.22
C ARG A 157 1.82 12.28 -10.52
N ASP A 158 1.99 10.98 -10.68
CA ASP A 158 1.10 9.96 -10.16
C ASP A 158 1.12 9.91 -8.63
N LEU A 159 2.30 10.08 -8.01
CA LEU A 159 2.45 10.20 -6.55
C LEU A 159 1.73 11.45 -6.03
N VAL A 160 1.86 12.60 -6.70
CA VAL A 160 1.13 13.82 -6.32
C VAL A 160 -0.38 13.63 -6.43
N ILE A 161 -0.86 12.90 -7.45
CA ILE A 161 -2.28 12.56 -7.60
C ILE A 161 -2.73 11.64 -6.46
N ALA A 162 -2.00 10.56 -6.20
CA ALA A 162 -2.32 9.57 -5.19
C ALA A 162 -2.37 10.17 -3.78
N ALA A 163 -1.31 10.89 -3.41
CA ALA A 163 -1.19 11.51 -2.10
C ALA A 163 -1.96 12.85 -1.99
N ASN A 164 -2.61 13.32 -3.06
CA ASN A 164 -3.30 14.61 -3.11
C ASN A 164 -2.43 15.78 -2.60
N LEU A 165 -1.17 15.85 -3.07
CA LEU A 165 -0.19 16.80 -2.55
C LEU A 165 -0.45 18.22 -3.07
N LYS A 166 -0.68 19.16 -2.14
CA LYS A 166 -0.71 20.60 -2.42
C LYS A 166 0.71 21.18 -2.36
N HIS A 167 0.90 22.41 -2.85
CA HIS A 167 2.22 23.07 -2.82
C HIS A 167 2.82 23.14 -1.41
N ASN A 168 2.01 23.51 -0.41
CA ASN A 168 2.47 23.57 0.97
C ASN A 168 2.89 22.19 1.49
N ASN A 169 2.19 21.12 1.11
CA ASN A 169 2.57 19.76 1.51
C ASN A 169 3.91 19.34 0.89
N ILE A 170 4.17 19.72 -0.36
CA ILE A 170 5.46 19.42 -1.02
C ILE A 170 6.60 20.18 -0.34
N ALA A 171 6.40 21.45 0.00
CA ALA A 171 7.39 22.26 0.70
C ALA A 171 7.71 21.71 2.10
N GLU A 172 6.67 21.41 2.88
CA GLU A 172 6.78 20.83 4.22
C GLU A 172 7.45 19.45 4.22
N MET A 173 7.11 18.61 3.24
CA MET A 173 7.76 17.32 3.02
C MET A 173 9.24 17.51 2.67
N ALA A 174 9.57 18.46 1.80
CA ALA A 174 10.94 18.73 1.41
C ALA A 174 11.80 19.22 2.57
N GLU A 175 11.26 20.12 3.40
CA GLU A 175 11.92 20.60 4.61
C GLU A 175 12.15 19.45 5.61
N SER A 176 11.09 18.70 5.93
CA SER A 176 11.12 17.69 6.99
C SER A 176 11.97 16.47 6.65
N MET A 177 11.95 16.03 5.39
CA MET A 177 12.71 14.87 4.91
C MET A 177 14.14 15.24 4.49
N GLY A 178 14.45 16.53 4.33
CA GLY A 178 15.71 17.00 3.77
C GLY A 178 15.85 16.63 2.28
N ILE A 179 14.79 16.88 1.50
CA ILE A 179 14.76 16.60 0.06
C ILE A 179 15.69 17.59 -0.66
N ASP A 180 16.55 17.07 -1.54
CA ASP A 180 17.41 17.89 -2.39
C ASP A 180 16.60 18.72 -3.40
N LEU A 181 17.15 19.87 -3.80
CA LEU A 181 16.50 20.79 -4.74
C LEU A 181 16.03 20.10 -6.03
N PRO A 182 16.83 19.26 -6.72
CA PRO A 182 16.37 18.55 -7.91
C PRO A 182 15.12 17.69 -7.65
N THR A 183 15.07 16.97 -6.53
CA THR A 183 13.93 16.10 -6.20
C THR A 183 12.69 16.90 -5.82
N TYR A 184 12.87 18.04 -5.13
CA TYR A 184 11.80 19.00 -4.91
C TYR A 184 11.22 19.55 -6.24
N GLU A 185 12.07 19.95 -7.18
CA GLU A 185 11.64 20.41 -8.51
C GLU A 185 10.86 19.33 -9.28
N TRP A 186 11.23 18.06 -9.12
CA TRP A 186 10.50 16.94 -9.68
C TRP A 186 9.08 16.79 -9.11
N LEU A 187 8.91 16.96 -7.80
CA LEU A 187 7.59 16.94 -7.15
C LEU A 187 6.71 18.12 -7.60
N ILE A 188 7.29 19.32 -7.69
CA ILE A 188 6.58 20.51 -8.21
C ILE A 188 6.17 20.30 -9.67
N SER A 189 7.06 19.74 -10.50
CA SER A 189 6.74 19.38 -11.88
C SER A 189 5.62 18.34 -11.93
N GLY A 190 5.66 17.32 -11.07
CA GLY A 190 4.59 16.34 -10.91
C GLY A 190 3.24 16.99 -10.58
N ARG A 191 3.24 18.00 -9.71
CA ARG A 191 2.05 18.78 -9.39
C ARG A 191 1.49 19.53 -10.59
N ILE A 192 2.34 20.22 -11.35
CA ILE A 192 1.90 20.90 -12.57
C ILE A 192 1.30 19.88 -13.56
N LEU A 193 1.98 18.75 -13.78
CA LEU A 193 1.52 17.69 -14.67
C LEU A 193 0.23 17.02 -14.18
N SER A 194 -0.06 17.04 -12.88
CA SER A 194 -1.28 16.46 -12.31
C SER A 194 -2.55 17.17 -12.82
N TYR A 195 -2.46 18.46 -13.12
CA TYR A 195 -3.58 19.23 -13.68
C TYR A 195 -3.92 18.82 -15.11
N LEU A 196 -2.94 18.30 -15.85
CA LEU A 196 -3.10 17.78 -17.22
C LEU A 196 -3.53 16.31 -17.24
N SER A 197 -3.49 15.62 -16.11
CA SER A 197 -3.92 14.23 -16.00
C SER A 197 -5.44 14.11 -16.09
N GLY A 198 -5.91 13.07 -16.80
CA GLY A 198 -7.31 12.67 -16.77
C GLY A 198 -7.74 12.03 -15.44
N ILE A 199 -6.77 11.59 -14.61
CA ILE A 199 -7.01 11.07 -13.27
C ILE A 199 -6.88 12.21 -12.28
N ARG A 200 -7.97 12.52 -11.57
CA ARG A 200 -7.99 13.54 -10.52
C ARG A 200 -7.63 12.96 -9.15
N PRO A 201 -6.95 13.72 -8.28
CA PRO A 201 -6.72 13.30 -6.90
C PRO A 201 -8.04 12.95 -6.20
N TYR A 202 -8.00 11.98 -5.28
CA TYR A 202 -9.10 11.82 -4.34
C TYR A 202 -8.96 12.91 -3.28
N GLU A 203 -9.89 13.87 -3.26
CA GLU A 203 -9.75 15.08 -2.46
C GLU A 203 -10.16 14.86 -1.01
N LYS A 204 -9.24 15.21 -0.10
CA LYS A 204 -9.47 15.33 1.33
C LYS A 204 -8.91 16.65 1.86
N ASN A 205 -9.29 17.00 3.09
CA ASN A 205 -8.77 18.20 3.75
C ASN A 205 -7.26 18.10 4.01
N VAL A 206 -6.83 16.91 4.48
CA VAL A 206 -5.43 16.52 4.65
C VAL A 206 -4.92 15.80 3.40
N ASN A 207 -3.59 15.70 3.26
CA ASN A 207 -3.03 14.88 2.19
C ASN A 207 -3.32 13.39 2.46
N ASN A 208 -3.51 12.61 1.39
CA ASN A 208 -3.97 11.23 1.50
C ASN A 208 -2.95 10.31 2.17
N TYR A 209 -1.66 10.64 2.07
CA TYR A 209 -0.62 9.87 2.73
C TYR A 209 -0.69 9.99 4.25
N ILE A 210 -0.75 11.23 4.77
CA ILE A 210 -0.94 11.50 6.20
C ILE A 210 -2.20 10.81 6.70
N PHE A 211 -3.33 10.98 6.00
CA PHE A 211 -4.59 10.34 6.36
C PHE A 211 -4.43 8.82 6.53
N ILE A 212 -3.81 8.13 5.57
CA ILE A 212 -3.60 6.68 5.65
C ILE A 212 -2.73 6.31 6.85
N MET A 213 -1.61 7.02 7.03
CA MET A 213 -0.67 6.72 8.10
C MET A 213 -1.29 6.98 9.48
N GLU A 214 -2.08 8.04 9.64
CA GLU A 214 -2.88 8.29 10.85
C GLU A 214 -3.85 7.15 11.13
N ARG A 215 -4.60 6.68 10.13
CA ARG A 215 -5.54 5.57 10.32
C ARG A 215 -4.86 4.26 10.69
N ILE A 216 -3.68 4.00 10.12
CA ILE A 216 -2.84 2.83 10.45
C ILE A 216 -2.40 2.90 11.92
N ILE A 217 -1.86 4.05 12.36
CA ILE A 217 -1.37 4.17 13.74
C ILE A 217 -2.51 4.25 14.76
N GLU A 218 -3.65 4.86 14.42
CA GLU A 218 -4.88 4.83 15.23
C GLU A 218 -5.34 3.40 15.50
N SER A 219 -5.40 2.58 14.44
CA SER A 219 -5.77 1.17 14.54
C SER A 219 -4.77 0.37 15.39
N TYR A 220 -3.47 0.66 15.24
CA TYR A 220 -2.43 0.06 16.05
C TYR A 220 -2.55 0.43 17.55
N ILE A 221 -2.76 1.72 17.86
CA ILE A 221 -2.94 2.23 19.23
C ILE A 221 -4.20 1.66 19.86
N SER A 222 -5.27 1.53 19.08
CA SER A 222 -6.54 0.91 19.50
C SER A 222 -6.44 -0.61 19.67
N GLN A 223 -5.30 -1.20 19.29
CA GLN A 223 -5.00 -2.62 19.39
C GLN A 223 -5.95 -3.50 18.56
N ASP A 224 -6.42 -3.01 17.40
CA ASP A 224 -7.30 -3.78 16.51
C ASP A 224 -6.66 -5.09 16.06
N TYR A 225 -5.32 -5.15 16.00
CA TYR A 225 -4.57 -6.38 15.73
C TYR A 225 -4.93 -7.52 16.69
N ARG A 226 -5.34 -7.23 17.93
CA ARG A 226 -5.75 -8.25 18.92
C ARG A 226 -7.06 -8.93 18.58
N ARG A 227 -7.84 -8.38 17.64
CA ARG A 227 -9.03 -9.05 17.09
C ARG A 227 -8.63 -10.29 16.28
N ILE A 228 -7.38 -10.36 15.80
CA ILE A 228 -6.80 -11.52 15.12
C ILE A 228 -5.91 -12.26 16.13
N ASP A 229 -6.50 -13.22 16.84
CA ASP A 229 -5.83 -13.98 17.91
C ASP A 229 -5.08 -15.22 17.39
N THR A 230 -5.17 -15.50 16.09
CA THR A 230 -4.51 -16.61 15.41
C THR A 230 -3.01 -16.40 15.22
N VAL A 231 -2.55 -15.14 15.29
CA VAL A 231 -1.16 -14.77 15.04
C VAL A 231 -0.39 -14.62 16.35
N SER A 232 0.70 -15.36 16.50
CA SER A 232 1.57 -15.28 17.68
C SER A 232 2.60 -14.15 17.62
N ALA A 233 2.93 -13.66 16.43
CA ALA A 233 3.91 -12.61 16.22
C ALA A 233 3.36 -11.24 16.65
N SER A 234 4.15 -10.49 17.42
CA SER A 234 3.78 -9.11 17.79
C SER A 234 3.92 -8.17 16.59
N PRO A 235 2.94 -7.30 16.33
CA PRO A 235 3.00 -6.38 15.20
C PRO A 235 4.05 -5.29 15.40
N TYR A 236 4.76 -4.96 14.33
CA TYR A 236 5.75 -3.91 14.30
C TYR A 236 5.75 -3.15 12.96
N ILE A 237 5.92 -1.82 13.01
CA ILE A 237 5.95 -0.92 11.85
C ILE A 237 7.38 -0.45 11.63
N SER A 238 7.95 -0.76 10.46
CA SER A 238 9.20 -0.16 10.00
C SER A 238 8.94 0.88 8.91
N LEU A 239 9.55 2.05 9.05
CA LEU A 239 9.51 3.17 8.10
C LEU A 239 10.89 3.80 8.04
N SER A 240 11.25 4.37 6.90
CA SER A 240 12.47 5.13 6.73
C SER A 240 12.52 6.31 7.70
N ASN A 241 13.73 6.67 8.13
CA ASN A 241 13.93 7.80 9.04
C ASN A 241 13.41 9.12 8.47
N ARG A 242 13.46 9.30 7.15
CA ARG A 242 12.93 10.49 6.47
C ARG A 242 11.40 10.51 6.55
N THR A 243 10.75 9.40 6.25
CA THR A 243 9.30 9.27 6.38
C THR A 243 8.83 9.51 7.80
N ARG A 244 9.52 8.96 8.82
CA ARG A 244 9.18 9.23 10.23
C ARG A 244 9.32 10.70 10.60
N LYS A 245 10.39 11.37 10.15
CA LYS A 245 10.58 12.81 10.38
C LYS A 245 9.47 13.63 9.75
N TYR A 246 9.06 13.28 8.54
CA TYR A 246 7.94 13.92 7.88
C TYR A 246 6.63 13.71 8.66
N LEU A 247 6.28 12.47 8.99
CA LEU A 247 5.05 12.20 9.75
C LEU A 247 5.05 12.92 11.11
N SER A 248 6.20 12.98 11.79
CA SER A 248 6.34 13.69 13.07
C SER A 248 6.30 15.21 12.94
N SER A 249 6.47 15.80 11.76
CA SER A 249 6.36 17.26 11.60
C SER A 249 4.95 17.71 11.24
N VAL A 250 4.12 16.79 10.73
CA VAL A 250 2.80 17.11 10.16
C VAL A 250 1.63 16.43 10.88
N SER A 251 1.91 15.52 11.81
CA SER A 251 0.88 14.80 12.57
C SER A 251 1.28 14.71 14.05
N ASP A 252 0.42 15.27 14.90
CA ASP A 252 0.57 15.20 16.36
C ASP A 252 0.62 13.74 16.85
N LEU A 253 -0.19 12.89 16.23
CA LEU A 253 -0.26 11.46 16.57
C LEU A 253 1.09 10.76 16.37
N TRP A 254 1.80 11.08 15.29
CA TRP A 254 3.13 10.53 15.02
C TRP A 254 4.24 11.19 15.87
N THR A 255 4.03 12.45 16.28
CA THR A 255 4.91 13.17 17.21
C THR A 255 4.93 12.51 18.58
N GLU A 256 3.75 12.24 19.14
CA GLU A 256 3.60 11.60 20.45
C GLU A 256 4.24 10.21 20.50
N GLN A 257 4.14 9.43 19.41
CA GLN A 257 4.79 8.12 19.32
C GLN A 257 6.32 8.20 19.33
N ASN A 258 6.88 9.28 18.77
CA ASN A 258 8.32 9.52 18.75
C ASN A 258 8.87 9.88 20.12
N THR A 259 8.11 10.63 20.92
CA THR A 259 8.50 11.00 22.29
C THR A 259 8.30 9.86 23.29
N ASP A 260 7.26 9.03 23.09
CA ASP A 260 6.88 7.99 24.06
C ASP A 260 7.64 6.66 23.90
N ASN A 261 8.54 6.54 22.90
CA ASN A 261 9.22 5.27 22.57
C ASN A 261 8.25 4.10 22.32
N LYS A 262 7.00 4.41 21.94
CA LYS A 262 5.94 3.43 21.63
C LYS A 262 5.96 2.96 20.18
N TYR A 263 6.93 3.41 19.39
CA TYR A 263 7.27 2.68 18.17
C TYR A 263 7.64 1.25 18.55
N PRO A 264 7.14 0.25 17.81
CA PRO A 264 7.72 -1.08 17.84
C PRO A 264 9.22 -0.91 17.60
N ARG A 265 10.04 -1.29 18.58
CA ARG A 265 11.50 -1.15 18.47
C ARG A 265 11.93 -1.80 17.17
N GLU A 266 12.65 -1.05 16.34
CA GLU A 266 13.38 -1.65 15.23
C GLU A 266 14.20 -2.81 15.79
N SER A 267 13.96 -4.02 15.29
CA SER A 267 14.87 -5.12 15.55
C SER A 267 16.19 -4.76 14.88
N VAL A 268 17.17 -4.37 15.72
CA VAL A 268 18.58 -4.24 15.34
C VAL A 268 19.10 -5.57 14.82
#